data_AF-A0A1E4MEZ5-F1
#
_entry.id   AF-A0A1E4MEZ5-F1
#
_cell.length_a   1.000
_cell.length_b   1.000
_cell.length_c   1.000
_cell.angle_alpha   90.00
_cell.angle_beta   90.00
_cell.angle_gamma   90.00
#
_symmetry.space_group_name_H-M   'P 1'
#
loop_
_entity.id
_entity.type
_entity.pdbx_description
1 polymer ?
#
loop_
_entity_poly.entity_id
_entity_poly.type
_entity_poly.pdbx_seq_one_letter_code
_entity_poly.pdbx_strand_id
1 'polypeptide(L)' 'MFLDLDNYWPPQEPIRPGPERRPTLSKRSEKLLLGVVGANLLLVLAAPIAGVTFVDVVLALLK' A
#
# COMPACT_ATOMS: atom_id res chain seq x y z
N MET A 1 -39.36 -49.69 -7.53
CA MET A 1 -39.27 -48.57 -6.57
C MET A 1 -38.21 -47.63 -7.12
N PHE A 2 -38.58 -46.41 -7.50
CA PHE A 2 -37.63 -45.37 -7.88
C PHE A 2 -36.95 -44.86 -6.59
N LEU A 3 -35.62 -44.80 -6.58
CA LEU A 3 -34.87 -44.17 -5.48
C LEU A 3 -35.00 -42.66 -5.66
N ASP A 4 -35.51 -41.98 -4.65
CA ASP A 4 -35.63 -40.53 -4.63
C ASP A 4 -34.24 -39.92 -4.37
N LEU A 5 -33.55 -39.51 -5.44
CA LEU A 5 -32.18 -39.01 -5.40
C LEU A 5 -32.08 -37.52 -5.04
N ASP A 6 -33.22 -36.84 -4.89
CA ASP A 6 -33.28 -35.40 -4.65
C ASP A 6 -32.57 -34.99 -3.34
N ASN A 7 -32.29 -35.95 -2.45
CA ASN A 7 -31.65 -35.71 -1.17
C ASN A 7 -30.36 -36.53 -0.93
N TYR A 8 -29.76 -37.11 -1.98
CA TYR A 8 -28.56 -37.96 -1.82
C TYR A 8 -27.26 -37.16 -1.63
N TRP A 9 -27.25 -35.86 -1.92
CA TRP A 9 -26.02 -35.07 -1.80
C TRP A 9 -25.76 -34.68 -0.34
N PRO A 10 -24.64 -35.12 0.28
CA PRO A 10 -24.32 -34.69 1.64
C PRO A 10 -24.12 -33.17 1.68
N PRO A 11 -24.51 -32.48 2.77
CA PRO A 11 -24.29 -31.05 2.91
C PRO A 11 -22.81 -30.74 2.70
N GLN A 12 -22.50 -29.90 1.71
CA GLN A 12 -21.14 -29.39 1.51
C GLN A 12 -20.75 -28.60 2.75
N GLU A 13 -19.64 -28.95 3.40
CA GLU A 13 -19.11 -28.12 4.48
C GLU A 13 -18.80 -26.72 3.93
N PRO A 14 -19.18 -25.64 4.64
CA PRO A 14 -18.84 -24.29 4.21
C PRO A 14 -17.31 -24.17 4.10
N ILE A 15 -16.81 -23.72 2.95
CA ILE A 15 -15.41 -23.36 2.79
C ILE A 15 -15.09 -22.27 3.81
N ARG A 16 -14.36 -22.62 4.88
CA ARG A 16 -13.86 -21.62 5.83
C ARG A 16 -12.70 -20.90 5.15
N PRO A 17 -12.72 -19.56 5.05
CA PRO A 17 -11.53 -18.83 4.63
C PRO A 17 -10.38 -19.24 5.56
N GLY A 18 -9.28 -19.71 4.96
CA GLY A 18 -8.07 -20.01 5.71
C GLY A 18 -7.56 -18.77 6.45
N PRO A 19 -6.69 -18.92 7.46
CA PRO A 19 -6.16 -17.78 8.20
C PRO A 19 -5.56 -16.76 7.23
N GLU A 20 -6.03 -15.51 7.31
CA GLU A 20 -5.49 -14.40 6.52
C GLU A 20 -3.99 -14.27 6.82
N ARG A 21 -3.15 -14.69 5.87
CA ARG A 21 -1.72 -14.37 5.90
C ARG A 21 -1.58 -12.89 5.59
N ARG A 22 -1.59 -12.05 6.62
CA ARG A 22 -1.23 -10.65 6.46
C ARG A 22 0.25 -10.57 6.04
N PRO A 23 0.58 -9.86 4.94
CA PRO A 23 1.97 -9.64 4.59
C PRO A 23 2.65 -8.87 5.72
N THR A 24 3.65 -9.48 6.36
CA THR A 24 4.45 -8.83 7.39
C THR A 24 5.65 -8.15 6.74
N LEU A 25 5.87 -6.88 7.05
CA LEU A 25 7.07 -6.19 6.60
C LEU A 25 8.29 -6.75 7.35
N SER A 26 9.36 -7.04 6.60
CA SER A 26 10.65 -7.33 7.22
C SER A 26 11.16 -6.07 7.93
N LYS A 27 11.94 -6.22 9.02
CA LYS A 27 12.54 -5.08 9.75
C LYS A 27 13.34 -4.14 8.83
N ARG A 28 13.96 -4.68 7.79
CA ARG A 28 14.71 -3.91 6.79
C ARG A 28 13.78 -3.09 5.89
N SER A 29 12.68 -3.69 5.45
CA SER A 29 11.65 -3.03 4.63
C SER A 29 10.98 -1.91 5.41
N GLU A 30 10.68 -2.12 6.70
CA GLU A 30 10.10 -1.11 7.58
C GLU A 30 11.02 0.10 7.75
N LYS A 31 12.32 -0.13 7.99
CA LYS A 31 13.32 0.96 8.10
C LYS A 31 13.45 1.76 6.79
N LEU A 32 13.43 1.08 5.65
CA LEU A 32 13.46 1.73 4.33
C LEU A 32 12.20 2.57 4.09
N LEU A 33 11.02 2.01 4.36
CA LEU A 33 9.73 2.69 4.26
C LEU A 33 9.70 3.95 5.13
N LEU A 34 10.10 3.82 6.40
CA LEU A 34 10.17 4.95 7.32
C LEU A 34 11.13 6.04 6.82
N GLY A 35 12.28 5.65 6.27
CA GLY A 35 13.24 6.56 5.66
C GLY A 35 12.67 7.31 4.45
N VAL A 36 11.98 6.62 3.55
CA VAL A 36 11.35 7.24 2.36
C VAL A 36 10.24 8.21 2.77
N VAL A 37 9.38 7.81 3.71
CA VAL A 37 8.30 8.68 4.23
C VAL A 37 8.89 9.92 4.89
N GLY A 38 9.91 9.75 5.74
CA GLY A 38 10.62 10.86 6.38
C GLY A 38 11.27 11.81 5.37
N ALA A 39 11.95 11.27 4.37
CA ALA A 39 12.55 12.06 3.29
C ALA A 39 11.50 12.86 2.51
N ASN A 40 10.37 12.25 2.15
CA ASN A 40 9.28 12.95 1.48
C ASN A 40 8.67 14.07 2.33
N LEU A 41 8.47 13.84 3.64
CA LEU A 41 7.99 14.90 4.54
C LEU A 41 8.97 16.07 4.63
N LEU A 42 10.27 15.79 4.70
CA LEU A 42 11.31 16.82 4.66
C LEU A 42 11.30 17.57 3.33
N LEU A 43 11.13 16.86 2.21
CA LEU A 43 11.02 17.47 0.88
C LEU A 43 9.75 18.30 0.74
N VAL A 44 8.63 17.92 1.37
CA VAL A 44 7.40 18.73 1.40
C VAL A 44 7.60 20.01 2.21
N LEU A 45 8.44 20.02 3.24
CA LEU A 45 8.82 21.24 3.96
C LEU A 45 9.86 22.06 3.21
N ALA A 46 10.77 21.37 2.52
CA ALA A 46 11.74 22.00 1.63
C ALA A 46 11.06 22.58 0.40
N ALA A 47 9.98 22.00 -0.16
CA ALA A 47 9.33 22.47 -1.38
C ALA A 47 8.76 23.90 -1.29
N PRO A 48 8.18 24.37 -0.17
CA PRO A 48 7.89 25.78 0.06
C PRO A 48 9.16 26.65 0.07
N ILE A 49 10.23 26.18 0.70
CA ILE A 49 11.54 26.89 0.77
C ILE A 49 12.24 26.89 -0.60
N ALA A 50 12.15 25.77 -1.31
CA ALA A 50 12.75 25.47 -2.59
C ALA A 50 11.93 26.02 -3.75
N GLY A 51 10.63 26.24 -3.57
CA GLY A 51 9.76 26.87 -4.54
C GLY A 51 10.12 28.33 -4.73
N VAL A 52 10.39 29.04 -3.63
CA VAL A 52 10.91 30.42 -3.69
C VAL A 52 12.27 30.44 -4.37
N THR A 53 13.22 29.59 -3.96
CA THR A 53 14.56 29.59 -4.57
C THR A 53 14.57 29.10 -6.02
N PHE A 54 13.72 28.14 -6.40
CA PHE A 54 13.61 27.68 -7.79
C PHE A 54 12.98 28.74 -8.69
N VAL A 55 11.92 29.42 -8.22
CA VAL A 55 11.30 30.54 -8.94
C VAL A 55 12.30 31.70 -9.09
N ASP A 56 13.05 32.02 -8.04
CA ASP A 56 14.08 33.05 -8.09
C ASP A 56 15.19 32.71 -9.09
N VAL A 57 15.67 31.46 -9.10
CA VAL A 57 16.68 30.98 -10.06
C VAL A 57 16.14 31.02 -11.49
N VAL A 58 14.92 30.58 -11.73
CA VAL A 58 14.28 30.61 -13.06
C VAL A 58 14.08 32.05 -13.53
N LEU A 59 13.61 32.96 -12.67
CA LEU A 59 13.49 34.39 -12.97
C LEU A 59 14.85 35.05 -13.24
N ALA A 60 15.89 34.68 -12.50
CA ALA A 60 17.25 35.18 -12.73
C ALA A 60 17.84 34.70 -14.07
N LEU A 61 17.48 33.50 -14.53
CA LEU A 61 17.87 32.95 -15.83
C LEU A 61 17.07 33.52 -17.01
N LEU A 62 15.85 34.03 -16.77
CA LEU A 62 14.99 34.65 -17.78
C LEU A 62 15.23 36.16 -17.98
N LYS A 63 16.14 36.74 -17.19
CA LYS A 63 16.56 38.15 -17.26
C LYS A 63 17.82 38.30 -18.08
#